data_AF-A0A7C1WMU9-F1
#
_entry.id   AF-A0A7C1WMU9-F1
#
_cell.length_a   1.000
_cell.length_b   1.000
_cell.length_c   1.000
_cell.angle_alpha   90.00
_cell.angle_beta   90.00
_cell.angle_gamma   90.00
#
_symmetry.space_group_name_H-M   'P 1'
#
loop_
_entity.id
_entity.type
_entity.pdbx_description
1 polymer ?
#
loop_
_entity_poly.entity_id
_entity_poly.type
_entity_poly.pdbx_seq_one_letter_code
_entity_poly.pdbx_strand_id
1 'polypeptide(L)'
;MREPLRLQEMERLHIMNVLQRTEGHKTRAAQLLGIDRKTLRTKIKKYQIPANFPREYLDIEIEKSEGASEMNIVLTRVDKLVK
;
A
#
# COMPACT_ATOMS: atom_id res chain seq x y z
N MET A 1 -19.94 10.57 4.59
CA MET A 1 -19.65 9.52 3.57
C MET A 1 -18.20 9.71 3.14
N ARG A 2 -17.38 8.64 3.06
CA ARG A 2 -16.01 8.77 2.52
C ARG A 2 -16.11 9.06 1.01
N GLU A 3 -15.29 9.99 0.51
CA GLU A 3 -15.16 10.21 -0.95
C GLU A 3 -14.67 8.92 -1.63
N PRO A 4 -15.20 8.57 -2.82
CA PRO A 4 -14.73 7.42 -3.57
C PRO A 4 -13.32 7.67 -4.10
N LEU A 5 -12.42 6.71 -3.88
CA LEU A 5 -11.06 6.74 -4.43
C LEU A 5 -11.08 6.38 -5.92
N ARG A 6 -10.11 6.92 -6.68
CA ARG A 6 -9.90 6.50 -8.06
C ARG A 6 -9.43 5.05 -8.08
N LEU A 7 -9.72 4.36 -9.19
CA LEU A 7 -9.32 2.95 -9.37
C LEU A 7 -7.81 2.73 -9.17
N GLN A 8 -6.98 3.68 -9.59
CA GLN A 8 -5.53 3.61 -9.43
C GLN A 8 -5.10 3.67 -7.96
N GLU A 9 -5.77 4.49 -7.15
CA GLU A 9 -5.50 4.61 -5.71
C GLU A 9 -5.97 3.35 -4.97
N MET A 10 -7.17 2.85 -5.32
CA MET A 10 -7.70 1.59 -4.79
C MET A 10 -6.75 0.43 -5.09
N GLU A 11 -6.27 0.33 -6.33
CA GLU A 11 -5.31 -0.71 -6.73
C GLU A 11 -3.99 -0.58 -5.97
N ARG A 12 -3.43 0.63 -5.87
CA ARG A 12 -2.19 0.89 -5.14
C ARG A 12 -2.30 0.43 -3.68
N LEU A 13 -3.36 0.86 -2.99
CA LEU A 13 -3.64 0.48 -1.61
C LEU A 13 -3.79 -1.03 -1.44
N HIS A 14 -4.54 -1.66 -2.35
CA HIS A 14 -4.76 -3.10 -2.27
C HIS A 14 -3.44 -3.88 -2.42
N ILE A 15 -2.61 -3.50 -3.39
CA ILE A 15 -1.29 -4.11 -3.59
C ILE A 15 -0.41 -3.92 -2.35
N MET A 16 -0.43 -2.73 -1.76
CA MET A 16 0.37 -2.41 -0.59
C MET A 16 -0.04 -3.24 0.63
N ASN A 17 -1.35 -3.32 0.91
CA ASN A 17 -1.90 -4.14 1.98
C ASN A 17 -1.54 -5.63 1.81
N VAL A 18 -1.62 -6.16 0.59
CA VAL A 18 -1.27 -7.57 0.34
C VAL A 18 0.23 -7.80 0.49
N LEU A 19 1.08 -6.87 0.04
CA LEU A 19 2.53 -6.96 0.25
C LEU A 19 2.89 -6.94 1.73
N GLN A 20 2.27 -6.08 2.53
CA GLN A 20 2.47 -6.02 3.97
C GLN A 20 2.03 -7.31 4.67
N ARG A 21 0.81 -7.81 4.37
CA ARG A 21 0.29 -9.09 4.89
C ARG A 21 1.14 -10.31 4.53
N THR A 22 1.93 -10.20 3.46
CA THR A 22 2.83 -11.26 3.00
C THR A 22 4.28 -10.94 3.31
N GLU A 23 4.59 -9.97 4.16
CA GLU A 23 5.95 -9.58 4.55
C GLU A 23 6.87 -9.32 3.33
N GLY A 24 6.31 -8.75 2.26
CA GLY A 24 7.04 -8.47 1.02
C GLY A 24 7.30 -9.70 0.13
N HIS A 25 6.74 -10.87 0.43
CA HIS A 25 6.83 -12.08 -0.41
C HIS A 25 6.05 -11.91 -1.71
N LYS A 26 6.70 -11.29 -2.71
CA LYS A 26 6.10 -10.92 -4.00
C LYS A 26 5.40 -12.08 -4.73
N THR A 27 5.90 -13.30 -4.64
CA THR A 27 5.23 -14.47 -5.25
C THR A 27 3.90 -14.77 -4.56
N ARG A 28 3.88 -14.79 -3.22
CA ARG A 28 2.66 -15.02 -2.42
C ARG A 28 1.67 -13.86 -2.56
N ALA A 29 2.18 -12.62 -2.58
CA ALA A 29 1.37 -11.44 -2.83
C ALA A 29 0.68 -11.48 -4.20
N ALA A 30 1.41 -11.88 -5.25
CA ALA A 30 0.87 -12.00 -6.60
C ALA A 30 -0.25 -13.06 -6.68
N GLN A 31 -0.06 -14.21 -6.01
CA GLN A 31 -1.09 -15.25 -5.89
C GLN A 31 -2.36 -14.74 -5.20
N LEU A 32 -2.22 -14.03 -4.08
CA LEU A 32 -3.38 -13.46 -3.37
C LEU A 32 -4.10 -12.38 -4.17
N LEU A 33 -3.36 -11.60 -4.96
CA LEU A 33 -3.91 -10.58 -5.88
C LEU A 33 -4.51 -11.19 -7.16
N GLY A 34 -4.31 -12.49 -7.42
CA GLY A 34 -4.76 -13.14 -8.65
C GLY A 34 -4.07 -12.63 -9.91
N ILE A 35 -2.81 -12.19 -9.81
CA ILE A 35 -2.03 -11.67 -10.93
C ILE A 35 -0.67 -12.35 -11.05
N ASP A 36 -0.05 -12.25 -12.22
CA ASP A 36 1.32 -12.71 -12.39
C ASP A 36 2.33 -11.88 -11.58
N ARG A 37 3.39 -12.55 -11.11
CA ARG A 37 4.51 -11.89 -10.40
C ARG A 37 5.15 -10.77 -11.23
N LYS A 38 5.20 -10.91 -12.57
CA LYS A 38 5.71 -9.87 -13.49
C LYS A 38 4.81 -8.63 -13.45
N THR A 39 3.49 -8.83 -13.48
CA THR A 39 2.49 -7.76 -13.38
C THR A 39 2.60 -7.04 -12.05
N LEU A 40 2.68 -7.78 -10.94
CA LEU A 40 2.91 -7.19 -9.62
C LEU A 40 4.20 -6.34 -9.60
N ARG A 41 5.31 -6.85 -10.16
CA ARG A 41 6.58 -6.10 -10.21
C ARG A 41 6.45 -4.79 -11.00
N THR A 42 5.72 -4.80 -12.12
CA THR A 42 5.44 -3.60 -12.91
C THR A 42 4.59 -2.61 -12.12
N LYS A 43 3.55 -3.07 -11.41
CA LYS A 43 2.68 -2.21 -10.60
C LYS A 43 3.41 -1.60 -9.39
N ILE A 44 4.28 -2.37 -8.71
CA ILE A 44 5.15 -1.86 -7.64
C ILE A 44 6.01 -0.69 -8.15
N LYS A 45 6.63 -0.85 -9.33
CA LYS A 45 7.42 0.23 -9.94
C LYS A 45 6.56 1.42 -10.34
N LYS A 46 5.43 1.18 -11.00
CA LYS A 46 4.51 2.22 -11.47
C LYS A 46 4.00 3.09 -10.33
N TYR A 47 3.65 2.47 -9.21
CA TYR A 47 3.10 3.15 -8.04
C TYR A 47 4.15 3.51 -6.99
N GLN A 48 5.44 3.31 -7.31
CA GLN A 48 6.57 3.61 -6.42
C GLN A 48 6.40 3.00 -5.01
N ILE A 49 5.87 1.78 -4.96
CA ILE A 49 5.59 1.09 -3.69
C ILE A 49 6.94 0.66 -3.07
N PRO A 50 7.21 1.01 -1.79
CA PRO A 50 8.45 0.63 -1.13
C PRO A 50 8.56 -0.89 -1.04
N ALA A 51 9.74 -1.42 -1.35
CA ALA A 51 9.98 -2.87 -1.36
C ALA A 51 10.16 -3.47 0.03
N ASN A 52 10.33 -2.62 1.05
CA ASN A 52 10.56 -3.01 2.43
C ASN A 52 9.45 -2.40 3.30
N PHE A 53 8.52 -3.24 3.76
CA PHE A 53 7.52 -2.86 4.75
C PHE A 53 8.06 -3.28 6.11
N PRO A 54 8.39 -2.33 7.01
CA PRO A 54 8.81 -2.70 8.35
C PRO A 54 7.64 -3.44 9.03
N ARG A 55 7.94 -4.54 9.74
CA ARG A 55 6.92 -5.41 10.37
C ARG A 55 6.05 -4.71 11.43
N GLU A 56 6.42 -3.51 11.84
CA GLU A 56 5.81 -2.70 12.91
C GLU A 56 4.76 -1.68 12.43
N TYR A 57 4.35 -1.73 11.16
CA TYR A 57 3.26 -0.91 10.63
C TYR A 57 2.04 -1.79 10.41
N LEU A 58 0.87 -1.36 10.87
CA LEU A 58 -0.40 -2.08 10.68
C LEU A 58 -1.45 -1.22 9.95
N ASP A 59 -1.34 0.10 10.00
CA ASP A 59 -2.25 1.02 9.31
C ASP A 59 -1.50 1.91 8.31
N ILE A 60 -1.97 1.91 7.06
CA ILE A 60 -1.54 2.84 6.01
C ILE A 60 -2.60 3.94 5.97
N GLU A 61 -2.24 5.13 6.42
CA GLU A 61 -3.10 6.32 6.31
C GLU A 61 -2.65 7.17 5.12
N ILE A 62 -3.61 7.61 4.31
CA ILE A 62 -3.36 8.58 3.24
C ILE A 62 -3.77 9.95 3.76
N GLU A 63 -2.79 10.86 3.86
CA GLU A 63 -3.05 12.27 4.11
C GLU A 63 -3.01 13.06 2.79
N LYS A 64 -4.01 13.93 2.58
CA LYS A 64 -3.96 14.93 1.51
C LYS A 64 -2.84 15.92 1.86
N SER A 65 -1.89 16.15 0.97
CA SER A 65 -0.93 17.25 1.14
C SER A 65 -1.59 18.60 0.83
N GLU A 66 -1.26 19.65 1.58
CA GLU A 66 -1.68 21.01 1.23
C GLU A 66 -0.99 21.42 -0.07
N GLY A 67 -1.78 21.72 -1.11
CA GLY A 67 -1.28 21.97 -2.46
C GLY A 67 -1.57 20.80 -3.41
N ALA A 68 -2.83 20.70 -3.83
CA ALA A 68 -3.40 19.59 -4.56
C ALA A 68 -2.61 19.17 -5.82
N SER A 69 -1.91 18.03 -5.73
CA SER A 69 -1.78 17.03 -6.80
C SER A 69 -1.18 15.70 -6.32
N GLU A 70 -0.52 15.68 -5.16
CA GLU A 70 0.22 14.52 -4.66
C GLU A 70 -0.30 14.03 -3.29
N MET A 71 -0.64 12.74 -3.22
CA MET A 71 -1.12 12.07 -2.00
C MET A 71 0.04 11.40 -1.28
N ASN A 72 0.34 11.81 -0.05
CA ASN A 72 1.43 11.23 0.73
C ASN A 72 0.98 9.97 1.47
N ILE A 73 1.87 8.97 1.52
CA ILE A 73 1.69 7.78 2.33
C ILE A 73 2.25 8.09 3.72
N VAL A 74 1.42 8.03 4.75
CA VAL A 74 1.87 8.04 6.14
C VAL A 74 1.91 6.60 6.64
N LEU A 75 3.09 6.16 7.07
CA LEU A 75 3.27 4.88 7.77
C LEU A 75 3.18 5.18 9.26
N THR A 76 2.14 4.70 9.96
CA THR A 76 1.98 4.89 11.41
C THR A 76 2.32 3.60 12.20
N ARG A 77 3.14 3.77 13.24
CA ARG A 77 3.61 2.71 14.15
C ARG A 77 2.48 2.28 15.10
N VAL A 78 2.34 0.97 15.36
CA VAL A 78 1.25 0.37 16.18
C VAL A 78 1.15 0.97 17.60
N ASP A 79 2.24 1.56 18.10
CA ASP A 79 2.34 2.08 19.47
C ASP A 79 1.37 3.25 19.78
N LYS A 80 0.67 3.81 18.78
CA LYS A 80 -0.34 4.87 19.00
C LYS A 80 -1.74 4.37 19.40
N LEU A 81 -1.96 3.06 19.59
CA LEU A 81 -3.28 2.48 19.92
C LEU A 81 -3.38 1.81 21.31
N VAL A 82 -2.38 1.99 22.19
CA VAL A 82 -2.51 1.62 23.61
C VAL A 82 -2.22 2.85 24.45
N LYS A 83 -3.31 3.54 24.85
CA LYS A 83 -3.47 4.60 25.86
C LYS A 83 -2.26 5.46 26.23
#